data_AF-A0A4Q3VCV2-F1
#
_entry.id   AF-A0A4Q3VCV2-F1
#
_cell.length_a   1.000
_cell.length_b   1.000
_cell.length_c   1.000
_cell.angle_alpha   90.00
_cell.angle_beta   90.00
_cell.angle_gamma   90.00
#
_symmetry.space_group_name_H-M   'P 1'
#
loop_
_entity.id
_entity.type
_entity.pdbx_description
1 polymer ?
#
loop_
_entity_poly.entity_id
_entity_poly.type
_entity_poly.pdbx_seq_one_letter_code
_entity_poly.pdbx_strand_id
1 'polypeptide(L)'
;MLRSFLTLSAVASVTAAYAVPVNITLTGTGSGSLNGTTFSNKSFTITGVGYTEDAVKNGSATILGLTSFGFSVSGVDEGYFNDAGRFFFTTGGVAGFGAYFGTDFIDTHVGSSIASYDFAADYGPKAGSLLYLDITGRNTSAGVFNMHTAGVSSLSIDVQSVPEPASMAALGLGGLALLRMRRRSA
;
A
#
# COMPACT_ATOMS: atom_id res chain seq x y z
N MET A 1 -62.48 11.94 -3.78
CA MET A 1 -61.16 12.17 -4.40
C MET A 1 -60.08 11.81 -3.40
N LEU A 2 -59.54 10.58 -3.45
CA LEU A 2 -58.48 10.13 -2.55
C LEU A 2 -57.15 10.22 -3.31
N ARG A 3 -56.23 11.08 -2.86
CA ARG A 3 -54.89 11.23 -3.43
C ARG A 3 -53.93 10.32 -2.65
N SER A 4 -53.59 9.16 -3.22
CA SER A 4 -52.59 8.26 -2.65
C SER A 4 -51.20 8.88 -2.77
N PHE A 5 -50.59 9.19 -1.63
CA PHE A 5 -49.18 9.59 -1.54
C PHE A 5 -48.31 8.32 -1.62
N LEU A 6 -47.58 8.15 -2.73
CA LEU A 6 -46.50 7.17 -2.83
C LEU A 6 -45.23 7.80 -2.25
N THR A 7 -44.89 7.47 -1.01
CA THR A 7 -43.58 7.78 -0.41
C THR A 7 -42.55 6.81 -0.99
N LEU A 8 -41.78 7.28 -1.98
CA LEU A 8 -40.65 6.56 -2.53
C LEU A 8 -39.50 6.65 -1.51
N SER A 9 -39.31 5.61 -0.68
CA SER A 9 -38.12 5.49 0.17
C SER A 9 -36.90 5.32 -0.71
N ALA A 10 -36.08 6.36 -0.83
CA ALA A 10 -34.78 6.28 -1.45
C ALA A 10 -33.89 5.40 -0.58
N VAL A 11 -33.67 4.15 -0.98
CA VAL A 11 -32.63 3.32 -0.39
C VAL A 11 -31.30 3.90 -0.86
N ALA A 12 -30.66 4.69 0.00
CA ALA A 12 -29.29 5.14 -0.22
C ALA A 12 -28.39 3.89 -0.17
N SER A 13 -27.98 3.41 -1.34
CA SER A 13 -26.98 2.35 -1.46
C SER A 13 -25.64 2.91 -1.02
N VAL A 14 -25.27 2.68 0.24
CA VAL A 14 -23.91 2.91 0.73
C VAL A 14 -23.02 1.91 -0.01
N THR A 15 -22.20 2.39 -0.94
CA THR A 15 -21.15 1.58 -1.54
C THR A 15 -20.17 1.23 -0.43
N ALA A 16 -20.07 -0.05 -0.07
CA ALA A 16 -19.00 -0.50 0.81
C ALA A 16 -17.67 -0.15 0.13
N ALA A 17 -16.83 0.62 0.82
CA ALA A 17 -15.45 0.78 0.41
C ALA A 17 -14.80 -0.60 0.56
N TYR A 18 -14.40 -1.21 -0.56
CA TYR A 18 -13.71 -2.50 -0.52
C TYR A 18 -12.25 -2.27 -0.11
N ALA A 19 -11.69 -3.23 0.63
CA ALA A 19 -10.26 -3.37 0.84
C ALA A 19 -9.55 -3.38 -0.51
N VAL A 20 -8.73 -2.37 -0.79
CA VAL A 20 -7.95 -2.30 -2.01
C VAL A 20 -6.52 -2.76 -1.70
N PRO A 21 -5.98 -3.78 -2.40
CA PRO A 21 -4.58 -4.13 -2.29
C PRO A 21 -3.67 -2.97 -2.71
N VAL A 22 -2.63 -2.73 -1.92
CA VAL A 22 -1.61 -1.72 -2.17
C VAL A 22 -0.25 -2.40 -2.26
N ASN A 23 0.37 -2.34 -3.43
CA ASN A 23 1.71 -2.87 -3.67
C ASN A 23 2.74 -1.74 -3.49
N ILE A 24 3.63 -1.90 -2.54
CA ILE A 24 4.68 -0.91 -2.24
C ILE A 24 6.01 -1.49 -2.65
N THR A 25 6.79 -0.71 -3.40
CA THR A 25 8.12 -1.10 -3.84
C THR A 25 9.12 0.02 -3.52
N LEU A 26 10.15 -0.33 -2.76
CA LEU A 26 11.33 0.50 -2.54
C LEU A 26 12.52 -0.17 -3.20
N THR A 27 13.14 0.52 -4.15
CA THR A 27 14.38 0.07 -4.80
C THR A 27 15.52 0.98 -4.40
N GLY A 28 16.74 0.47 -4.49
CA GLY A 28 17.94 1.28 -4.32
C GLY A 28 19.20 0.49 -4.60
N THR A 29 20.35 1.10 -4.30
CA THR A 29 21.65 0.43 -4.30
C THR A 29 22.24 0.43 -2.89
N GLY A 30 22.87 -0.68 -2.50
CA GLY A 30 23.45 -0.81 -1.17
C GLY A 30 24.54 -1.89 -1.08
N SER A 31 25.17 -1.95 0.09
CA SER A 31 26.17 -2.97 0.44
C SER A 31 25.85 -3.56 1.81
N GLY A 32 26.25 -4.81 2.03
CA GLY A 32 25.85 -5.56 3.21
C GLY A 32 26.24 -7.03 3.14
N SER A 33 25.50 -7.87 3.85
CA SER A 33 25.62 -9.33 3.76
C SER A 33 24.28 -10.02 3.91
N LEU A 34 24.11 -11.16 3.27
CA LEU A 34 22.94 -12.03 3.41
C LEU A 34 23.42 -13.46 3.69
N ASN A 35 23.05 -13.98 4.86
CA ASN A 35 23.48 -15.29 5.34
C ASN A 35 25.00 -15.50 5.26
N GLY A 36 25.76 -14.46 5.61
CA GLY A 36 27.23 -14.46 5.52
C GLY A 36 27.80 -14.17 4.12
N THR A 37 26.99 -14.13 3.07
CA THR A 37 27.43 -13.73 1.73
C THR A 37 27.46 -12.21 1.62
N THR A 38 28.66 -11.64 1.57
CA THR A 38 28.86 -10.19 1.43
C THR A 38 28.50 -9.73 0.02
N PHE A 39 27.85 -8.56 -0.08
CA PHE A 39 27.57 -7.89 -1.34
C PHE A 39 27.94 -6.42 -1.28
N SER A 40 28.37 -5.86 -2.41
CA SER A 40 28.81 -4.48 -2.53
C SER A 40 28.17 -3.81 -3.73
N ASN A 41 27.61 -2.61 -3.52
CA ASN A 41 26.95 -1.78 -4.54
C ASN A 41 25.96 -2.57 -5.41
N LYS A 42 25.16 -3.45 -4.79
CA LYS A 42 24.13 -4.22 -5.47
C LYS A 42 22.81 -3.48 -5.42
N SER A 43 22.03 -3.60 -6.49
CA SER A 43 20.64 -3.20 -6.48
C SER A 43 19.86 -4.09 -5.52
N PHE A 44 19.01 -3.49 -4.70
CA PHE A 44 18.07 -4.19 -3.85
C PHE A 44 16.65 -3.70 -4.10
N THR A 45 15.69 -4.55 -3.76
CA THR A 45 14.27 -4.23 -3.74
C THR A 45 13.71 -4.68 -2.41
N ILE A 46 12.86 -3.86 -1.80
CA ILE A 46 12.01 -4.21 -0.67
C ILE A 46 10.58 -4.02 -1.14
N THR A 47 9.74 -5.03 -0.93
CA THR A 47 8.35 -5.01 -1.32
C THR A 47 7.44 -5.23 -0.13
N GLY A 48 6.27 -4.63 -0.17
CA GLY A 48 5.21 -4.90 0.78
C GLY A 48 3.85 -4.90 0.12
N VAL A 49 2.94 -5.74 0.60
CA VAL A 49 1.53 -5.70 0.20
C VAL A 49 0.68 -5.45 1.44
N GLY A 50 -0.09 -4.38 1.43
CA GLY A 50 -1.10 -4.06 2.45
C GLY A 50 -2.47 -3.81 1.83
N TYR A 51 -3.45 -3.48 2.66
CA TYR A 51 -4.80 -3.14 2.20
C TYR A 51 -5.19 -1.75 2.69
N THR A 52 -5.82 -0.93 1.85
CA THR A 52 -6.17 0.45 2.18
C THR A 52 -6.99 0.61 3.47
N GLU A 53 -7.79 -0.39 3.83
CA GLU A 53 -8.57 -0.40 5.07
C GLU A 53 -7.74 -0.57 6.35
N ASP A 54 -6.52 -1.11 6.23
CA ASP A 54 -5.57 -1.26 7.34
C ASP A 54 -4.71 0.01 7.54
N ALA A 55 -4.89 1.03 6.70
CA ALA A 55 -4.18 2.29 6.83
C ALA A 55 -4.71 3.08 8.04
N VAL A 56 -3.84 3.36 9.00
CA VAL A 56 -4.18 4.13 10.21
C VAL A 56 -3.32 5.37 10.34
N LYS A 57 -3.95 6.47 10.76
CA LYS A 57 -3.22 7.69 11.12
C LYS A 57 -2.76 7.59 12.57
N ASN A 58 -1.45 7.77 12.80
CA ASN A 58 -0.85 7.81 14.12
C ASN A 58 0.04 9.07 14.24
N GLY A 59 -0.54 10.14 14.80
CA GLY A 59 0.13 11.44 14.88
C GLY A 59 0.46 11.99 13.49
N SER A 60 1.74 12.29 13.23
CA SER A 60 2.22 12.77 11.93
C SER A 60 2.42 11.64 10.91
N ALA A 61 2.39 10.38 11.33
CA ALA A 61 2.59 9.22 10.46
C ALA A 61 1.27 8.62 9.99
N THR A 62 1.27 8.10 8.78
CA THR A 62 0.28 7.13 8.30
C THR A 62 0.99 5.78 8.24
N ILE A 63 0.37 4.75 8.80
CA ILE A 63 0.91 3.39 8.91
C ILE A 63 -0.02 2.44 8.17
N LEU A 64 0.55 1.55 7.39
CA LEU A 64 -0.15 0.48 6.69
C LEU A 64 0.42 -0.87 7.12
N GLY A 65 -0.43 -1.74 7.68
CA GLY A 65 -0.06 -3.12 7.97
C GLY A 65 0.23 -3.90 6.69
N LEU A 66 1.29 -4.72 6.70
CA LEU A 66 1.66 -5.52 5.54
C LEU A 66 1.30 -7.00 5.76
N THR A 67 0.60 -7.57 4.78
CA THR A 67 0.30 -9.00 4.68
C THR A 67 1.43 -9.80 4.03
N SER A 68 2.28 -9.12 3.24
CA SER A 68 3.56 -9.66 2.78
C SER A 68 4.65 -8.60 2.87
N PHE A 69 5.86 -9.02 3.21
CA PHE A 69 7.01 -8.13 3.37
C PHE A 69 8.27 -8.84 2.89
N GLY A 70 8.68 -8.53 1.66
CA GLY A 70 9.72 -9.22 0.92
C GLY A 70 10.93 -8.34 0.61
N PHE A 71 12.01 -8.98 0.17
CA PHE A 71 13.17 -8.32 -0.37
C PHE A 71 13.87 -9.16 -1.45
N SER A 72 14.69 -8.50 -2.26
CA SER A 72 15.66 -9.15 -3.14
C SER A 72 16.94 -8.32 -3.25
N VAL A 73 18.07 -8.99 -3.41
CA VAL A 73 19.38 -8.37 -3.66
C VAL A 73 19.97 -8.97 -4.94
N SER A 74 20.21 -8.13 -5.94
CA SER A 74 20.59 -8.57 -7.28
C SER A 74 21.88 -9.41 -7.28
N GLY A 75 21.76 -10.64 -7.78
CA GLY A 75 22.87 -11.58 -7.87
C GLY A 75 23.34 -12.13 -6.52
N VAL A 76 22.51 -12.02 -5.47
CA VAL A 76 22.76 -12.62 -4.16
C VAL A 76 21.63 -13.61 -3.84
N ASP A 77 20.47 -13.13 -3.41
CA ASP A 77 19.28 -13.95 -3.13
C ASP A 77 18.04 -13.07 -2.92
N GLU A 78 16.90 -13.70 -2.67
CA GLU A 78 15.63 -13.07 -2.29
C GLU A 78 14.95 -13.78 -1.11
N GLY A 79 14.01 -13.12 -0.45
CA GLY A 79 13.29 -13.71 0.67
C GLY A 79 12.26 -12.81 1.30
N TYR A 80 11.81 -13.20 2.49
CA TYR A 80 10.82 -12.47 3.29
C TYR A 80 11.37 -12.16 4.67
N PHE A 81 10.98 -11.01 5.21
CA PHE A 81 11.20 -10.70 6.62
C PHE A 81 10.28 -11.58 7.47
N ASN A 82 10.79 -12.10 8.58
CA ASN A 82 10.01 -12.95 9.48
C ASN A 82 9.08 -12.15 10.40
N ASP A 83 9.30 -10.84 10.51
CA ASP A 83 8.47 -9.92 11.27
C ASP A 83 7.13 -9.62 10.56
N ALA A 84 6.09 -9.35 11.34
CA ALA A 84 4.91 -8.68 10.81
C ALA A 84 5.32 -7.26 10.35
N GLY A 85 5.23 -6.99 9.06
CA GLY A 85 5.72 -5.74 8.46
C GLY A 85 4.74 -4.58 8.56
N ARG A 86 5.27 -3.36 8.51
CA ARG A 86 4.52 -2.14 8.20
C ARG A 86 5.21 -1.35 7.10
N PHE A 87 4.41 -0.65 6.31
CA PHE A 87 4.85 0.52 5.56
C PHE A 87 4.37 1.77 6.29
N PHE A 88 5.15 2.84 6.23
CA PHE A 88 4.73 4.12 6.81
C PHE A 88 5.19 5.28 5.96
N PHE A 89 4.53 6.42 6.15
CA PHE A 89 5.02 7.71 5.69
C PHE A 89 4.58 8.82 6.63
N THR A 90 5.32 9.93 6.63
CA THR A 90 5.12 11.05 7.55
C THR A 90 4.80 12.33 6.79
N THR A 91 4.21 13.29 7.50
CA THR A 91 4.01 14.65 6.96
C THR A 91 5.33 15.37 6.62
N GLY A 92 6.47 14.87 7.10
CA GLY A 92 7.80 15.38 6.78
C GLY A 92 8.37 14.90 5.44
N GLY A 93 7.69 14.00 4.73
CA GLY A 93 8.17 13.47 3.45
C GLY A 93 9.14 12.29 3.56
N VAL A 94 9.15 11.63 4.72
CA VAL A 94 9.84 10.35 4.94
C VAL A 94 8.84 9.22 4.79
N ALA A 95 9.22 8.16 4.11
CA ALA A 95 8.49 6.91 4.02
C ALA A 95 9.42 5.73 4.26
N GLY A 96 8.91 4.57 4.63
CA GLY A 96 9.78 3.47 5.01
C GLY A 96 9.08 2.17 5.33
N PHE A 97 9.89 1.18 5.69
CA PHE A 97 9.44 -0.13 6.16
C PHE A 97 9.98 -0.42 7.54
N GLY A 98 9.23 -1.17 8.34
CA GLY A 98 9.67 -1.59 9.67
C GLY A 98 8.83 -2.75 10.21
N ALA A 99 9.14 -3.13 11.46
CA ALA A 99 8.27 -4.04 12.20
C ALA A 99 6.99 -3.33 12.64
N TYR A 100 5.84 -4.00 12.53
CA TYR A 100 4.55 -3.42 12.88
C TYR A 100 4.53 -2.87 14.31
N PHE A 101 5.04 -3.66 15.27
CA PHE A 101 5.19 -3.30 16.68
C PHE A 101 6.64 -2.97 17.08
N GLY A 102 7.41 -2.32 16.21
CA GLY A 102 8.82 -2.07 16.49
C GLY A 102 9.43 -0.86 15.82
N THR A 103 10.75 -0.96 15.62
CA THR A 103 11.59 0.04 14.97
C THR A 103 11.42 0.02 13.46
N ASP A 104 11.74 1.15 12.85
CA ASP A 104 11.85 1.27 11.40
C ASP A 104 13.14 0.58 10.94
N PHE A 105 13.06 -0.15 9.84
CA PHE A 105 14.22 -0.85 9.28
C PHE A 105 14.95 0.08 8.31
N ILE A 106 14.17 0.75 7.46
CA ILE A 106 14.66 1.56 6.36
C ILE A 106 13.72 2.73 6.12
N ASP A 107 14.33 3.91 5.96
CA ASP A 107 13.67 5.14 5.63
C ASP A 107 14.14 5.62 4.25
N THR A 108 13.23 6.26 3.53
CA THR A 108 13.51 7.01 2.32
C THR A 108 12.90 8.40 2.40
N HIS A 109 13.70 9.41 2.13
CA HIS A 109 13.24 10.80 2.08
C HIS A 109 12.85 11.16 0.63
N VAL A 110 11.56 11.06 0.31
CA VAL A 110 10.99 11.32 -1.03
C VAL A 110 10.33 12.70 -1.15
N GLY A 111 10.34 13.47 -0.05
CA GLY A 111 9.87 14.85 0.00
C GLY A 111 8.37 15.00 0.24
N SER A 112 7.88 16.24 0.26
CA SER A 112 6.53 16.59 0.71
C SER A 112 5.39 15.96 -0.11
N SER A 113 5.67 15.44 -1.30
CA SER A 113 4.64 14.82 -2.14
C SER A 113 3.98 13.59 -1.52
N ILE A 114 4.66 12.87 -0.62
CA ILE A 114 4.05 11.73 0.10
C ILE A 114 3.29 12.16 1.36
N ALA A 115 3.49 13.40 1.85
CA ALA A 115 2.93 13.86 3.12
C ALA A 115 1.39 13.89 3.15
N SER A 116 0.77 14.11 1.99
CA SER A 116 -0.69 14.15 1.80
C SER A 116 -1.23 12.94 1.07
N TYR A 117 -0.43 11.89 0.88
CA TYR A 117 -0.87 10.69 0.19
C TYR A 117 -1.92 9.94 1.03
N ASP A 118 -2.93 9.39 0.38
CA ASP A 118 -4.11 8.77 1.00
C ASP A 118 -4.48 7.41 0.39
N PHE A 119 -3.61 6.85 -0.46
CA PHE A 119 -3.84 5.61 -1.19
C PHE A 119 -5.05 5.64 -2.15
N ALA A 120 -5.55 6.81 -2.57
CA ALA A 120 -6.65 6.90 -3.54
C ALA A 120 -6.21 6.67 -5.00
N ALA A 121 -4.91 6.78 -5.28
CA ALA A 121 -4.33 6.60 -6.61
C ALA A 121 -2.87 6.12 -6.49
N ASP A 122 -2.28 5.73 -7.62
CA ASP A 122 -0.87 5.35 -7.66
C ASP A 122 0.05 6.50 -7.25
N TYR A 123 1.07 6.16 -6.48
CA TYR A 123 2.22 7.00 -6.21
C TYR A 123 3.38 6.55 -7.08
N GLY A 124 3.54 7.22 -8.23
CA GLY A 124 4.60 6.89 -9.18
C GLY A 124 6.01 7.00 -8.59
N PRO A 125 7.02 6.35 -9.22
CA PRO A 125 8.38 6.31 -8.70
C PRO A 125 8.94 7.69 -8.32
N LYS A 126 9.34 7.86 -7.05
CA LYS A 126 10.03 9.06 -6.55
C LYS A 126 11.39 8.69 -6.02
N ALA A 127 12.40 9.36 -6.58
CA ALA A 127 13.75 9.26 -6.08
C ALA A 127 13.84 9.85 -4.67
N GLY A 128 14.64 9.24 -3.81
CA GLY A 128 14.90 9.69 -2.46
C GLY A 128 16.29 9.31 -1.98
N SER A 129 16.62 9.77 -0.78
CA SER A 129 17.81 9.32 -0.05
C SER A 129 17.43 8.26 0.97
N LEU A 130 18.24 7.21 1.09
CA LEU A 130 18.03 6.16 2.07
C LEU A 130 18.71 6.47 3.41
N LEU A 131 18.04 6.07 4.48
CA LEU A 131 18.62 5.96 5.82
C LEU A 131 18.32 4.57 6.37
N TYR A 132 19.35 3.87 6.83
CA TYR A 132 19.20 2.58 7.50
C TYR A 132 19.19 2.80 9.00
N LEU A 133 18.17 2.27 9.66
CA LEU A 133 18.01 2.43 11.09
C LEU A 133 18.32 1.10 11.78
N ASP A 134 17.49 0.09 11.51
CA ASP A 134 17.54 -1.18 12.24
C ASP A 134 17.36 -2.38 11.31
N ILE A 135 17.96 -2.33 10.11
CA ILE A 135 17.95 -3.46 9.15
C ILE A 135 19.15 -4.42 9.35
N THR A 136 20.14 -4.05 10.16
CA THR A 136 21.32 -4.90 10.43
C THR A 136 20.95 -6.03 11.39
N GLY A 137 21.33 -7.26 11.06
CA GLY A 137 21.13 -8.44 11.90
C GLY A 137 19.72 -9.04 11.81
N ARG A 138 18.94 -8.69 10.78
CA ARG A 138 17.55 -9.13 10.68
C ARG A 138 17.45 -10.58 10.21
N ASN A 139 16.68 -11.39 10.94
CA ASN A 139 16.39 -12.75 10.52
C ASN A 139 15.34 -12.74 9.41
N THR A 140 15.68 -13.35 8.29
CA THR A 140 14.80 -13.50 7.12
C THR A 140 14.67 -14.96 6.73
N SER A 141 13.80 -15.27 5.76
CA SER A 141 13.71 -16.61 5.18
C SER A 141 14.99 -17.06 4.47
N ALA A 142 15.84 -16.11 4.05
CA ALA A 142 17.12 -16.38 3.38
C ALA A 142 18.32 -16.26 4.35
N GLY A 143 18.09 -16.26 5.67
CA GLY A 143 19.12 -16.11 6.70
C GLY A 143 19.24 -14.69 7.25
N VAL A 144 20.38 -14.37 7.88
CA VAL A 144 20.59 -13.04 8.48
C VAL A 144 20.87 -12.01 7.39
N PHE A 145 20.05 -10.98 7.30
CA PHE A 145 20.21 -9.86 6.38
C PHE A 145 20.84 -8.67 7.11
N ASN A 146 21.89 -8.11 6.51
CA ASN A 146 22.59 -6.92 6.97
C ASN A 146 22.74 -5.93 5.81
N MET A 147 22.48 -4.65 6.08
CA MET A 147 22.75 -3.55 5.15
C MET A 147 23.45 -2.41 5.88
N HIS A 148 24.54 -1.90 5.28
CA HIS A 148 25.47 -0.98 5.95
C HIS A 148 25.66 0.36 5.22
N THR A 149 25.54 0.40 3.90
CA THR A 149 25.74 1.62 3.11
C THR A 149 24.61 1.85 2.14
N ALA A 150 24.06 3.06 2.14
CA ALA A 150 22.87 3.40 1.39
C ALA A 150 23.20 4.34 0.23
N GLY A 151 22.65 4.04 -0.95
CA GLY A 151 22.66 4.93 -2.10
C GLY A 151 21.35 5.71 -2.26
N VAL A 152 21.09 6.11 -3.50
CA VAL A 152 19.80 6.66 -3.93
C VAL A 152 18.75 5.55 -3.91
N SER A 153 17.52 5.88 -3.53
CA SER A 153 16.36 5.00 -3.66
C SER A 153 15.31 5.52 -4.60
N SER A 154 14.38 4.66 -4.98
CA SER A 154 13.12 5.02 -5.63
C SER A 154 11.96 4.28 -4.95
N LEU A 155 10.96 5.03 -4.49
CA LEU A 155 9.72 4.50 -3.90
C LEU A 155 8.57 4.61 -4.90
N SER A 156 7.80 3.54 -5.04
CA SER A 156 6.52 3.55 -5.75
C SER A 156 5.45 2.80 -4.97
N ILE A 157 4.21 3.26 -5.09
CA ILE A 157 3.02 2.63 -4.51
C ILE A 157 1.99 2.46 -5.62
N ASP A 158 1.52 1.24 -5.81
CA ASP A 158 0.58 0.86 -6.87
C ASP A 158 -0.71 0.36 -6.21
N VAL A 159 -1.80 1.09 -6.42
CA VAL A 159 -3.10 0.86 -5.79
C VAL A 159 -3.98 0.10 -6.77
N GLN A 160 -4.25 -1.17 -6.47
CA GLN A 160 -4.96 -2.02 -7.41
C GLN A 160 -6.42 -1.60 -7.55
N SER A 161 -6.90 -1.37 -8.76
CA SER A 161 -8.34 -1.15 -8.95
C SER A 161 -9.12 -2.43 -8.63
N VAL A 162 -10.12 -2.34 -7.75
CA VAL A 162 -11.10 -3.41 -7.55
C VAL A 162 -12.26 -3.14 -8.51
N PRO A 163 -12.62 -4.08 -9.42
CA PRO A 163 -13.76 -3.90 -10.31
C PRO A 163 -15.02 -3.56 -9.51
N GLU A 164 -15.79 -2.58 -9.98
CA GLU A 164 -17.05 -2.24 -9.34
C GLU A 164 -17.92 -3.49 -9.19
N PRO A 165 -18.56 -3.71 -8.02
CA PRO A 165 -19.43 -4.86 -7.84
C PRO A 165 -20.51 -4.87 -8.92
N ALA A 166 -20.80 -6.06 -9.47
CA ALA A 166 -21.86 -6.24 -10.47
C ALA A 166 -23.24 -5.75 -9.99
N SER A 167 -23.41 -5.53 -8.68
CA SER A 167 -24.59 -4.88 -8.10
C SER A 167 -24.81 -3.46 -8.61
N MET A 168 -23.75 -2.70 -8.96
CA MET A 168 -23.90 -1.36 -9.55
C MET A 168 -24.50 -1.43 -10.95
N ALA A 169 -24.03 -2.36 -11.77
CA ALA A 169 -24.64 -2.65 -13.07
C ALA A 169 -26.09 -3.14 -12.91
N ALA A 170 -26.35 -4.03 -11.95
CA ALA A 170 -27.70 -4.54 -11.67
C ALA A 170 -28.64 -3.43 -11.18
N LEU A 171 -28.17 -2.50 -10.35
CA LEU A 171 -28.93 -1.32 -9.90
C LEU A 171 -29.26 -0.41 -11.09
N GLY A 172 -28.30 -0.15 -11.97
CA GLY A 172 -28.51 0.63 -13.19
C GLY A 172 -29.57 0.00 -14.10
N LEU A 173 -29.45 -1.31 -14.36
CA LEU A 173 -30.41 -2.05 -15.17
C LEU A 173 -31.79 -2.15 -14.52
N GLY A 174 -31.85 -2.38 -13.20
CA GLY A 174 -33.08 -2.41 -12.42
C GLY A 174 -33.80 -1.06 -12.43
N GLY A 175 -33.07 0.05 -12.26
CA GLY A 175 -33.61 1.40 -12.36
C GLY A 175 -34.20 1.69 -13.74
N LEU A 176 -33.52 1.29 -14.82
CA LEU A 176 -34.03 1.41 -16.19
C LEU A 176 -35.30 0.57 -16.42
N ALA A 177 -35.35 -0.65 -15.87
CA ALA A 177 -36.53 -1.51 -15.97
C ALA A 177 -37.75 -0.87 -15.28
N LEU A 178 -37.56 -0.30 -14.08
CA LEU A 178 -38.62 0.42 -13.36
C LEU A 178 -39.11 1.66 -14.11
N LEU A 179 -38.20 2.44 -14.71
CA LEU A 179 -38.57 3.60 -15.54
C LEU A 179 -39.40 3.18 -16.76
N ARG A 180 -39.07 2.04 -17.38
CA ARG A 180 -39.85 1.49 -18.50
C ARG A 180 -41.24 1.05 -18.07
N MET A 181 -41.38 0.44 -16.89
CA MET A 181 -42.69 0.04 -16.35
C MET A 181 -43.58 1.26 -16.08
N ARG A 182 -43.03 2.35 -15.53
CA ARG A 182 -43.79 3.59 -15.28
C ARG A 182 -44.37 4.20 -16.57
N ARG A 183 -43.65 4.13 -17.69
CA ARG A 183 -44.12 4.65 -18.98
C ARG A 183 -45.25 3.81 -19.63
N ARG A 184 -45.46 2.57 -19.18
CA ARG A 184 -46.55 1.70 -19.68
C ARG A 184 -47.85 1.85 -18.90
N SER A 185 -47.78 2.36 -17.67
CA SER A 185 -48.95 2.54 -16.79
C SER A 185 -49.54 3.94 -16.84
N ALA A 186 -48.94 4.86 -17.60
CA ALA A 186 -49.46 6.18 -17.93
C ALA A 186 -49.97 6.17 -19.37
#